data_AF-A0A2T0TM66-F1
#
_entry.id   AF-A0A2T0TM66-F1
#
_cell.length_a   1.000
_cell.length_b   1.000
_cell.length_c   1.000
_cell.angle_alpha   90.00
_cell.angle_beta   90.00
_cell.angle_gamma   90.00
#
_symmetry.space_group_name_H-M   'P 1'
#
loop_
_entity.id
_entity.type
_entity.pdbx_description
1 polymer ?
#
loop_
_entity_poly.entity_id
_entity_poly.type
_entity_poly.pdbx_seq_one_letter_code
_entity_poly.pdbx_strand_id
1 'polypeptide(L)'
;MFDSIGWVEILIIVVAGLFILGPERLPDAAAWVGRTIRQVRDYATGAREQLKQEMGPEFEQLRKPLEDLKELRNFDPKRAVTKHLFDDPEPSKPNGYPAPPTPPAERPLNPGERAPYDPDAT
;
A
#
# COMPACT_ATOMS: atom_id res chain seq x y z
N MET A 1 11.48 11.27 7.11
CA MET A 1 10.39 12.02 7.79
C MET A 1 9.07 11.27 7.74
N PHE A 2 8.67 10.69 6.60
CA PHE A 2 7.45 9.86 6.47
C PHE A 2 7.65 8.37 6.74
N ASP A 3 8.90 7.92 6.92
CA ASP A 3 9.27 6.52 7.20
C ASP A 3 8.76 6.02 8.57
N SER A 4 8.23 6.93 9.40
CA SER A 4 7.67 6.63 10.72
C SER A 4 6.14 6.66 10.76
N ILE A 5 5.46 6.81 9.62
CA ILE A 5 4.00 6.62 9.55
C ILE A 5 3.74 5.12 9.56
N GLY A 6 3.38 4.62 10.73
CA GLY A 6 2.92 3.26 10.89
C GLY A 6 1.52 3.07 10.30
N TRP A 7 1.11 1.81 10.19
CA TRP A 7 -0.26 1.44 9.86
C TRP A 7 -1.30 2.07 10.78
N VAL A 8 -0.93 2.23 12.05
CA VAL A 8 -1.77 2.85 13.07
C VAL A 8 -2.04 4.32 12.73
N GLU A 9 -1.03 5.10 12.36
CA GLU A 9 -1.20 6.49 11.93
C GLU A 9 -2.10 6.60 10.68
N ILE A 10 -1.92 5.71 9.69
CA ILE A 10 -2.81 5.69 8.51
C ILE A 10 -4.26 5.43 8.94
N LEU A 11 -4.48 4.47 9.84
CA LEU A 11 -5.81 4.15 10.34
C LEU A 11 -6.43 5.33 11.09
N ILE A 12 -5.65 6.04 11.91
CA ILE A 12 -6.08 7.27 12.59
C ILE A 12 -6.48 8.35 11.57
N ILE A 13 -5.70 8.55 10.51
CA ILE A 13 -6.02 9.53 9.46
C ILE A 13 -7.30 9.15 8.72
N VAL A 14 -7.50 7.86 8.42
CA VAL A 14 -8.72 7.38 7.77
C VAL A 14 -9.93 7.62 8.67
N VAL A 15 -9.86 7.26 9.96
CA VAL A 15 -10.95 7.48 10.92
C VAL A 15 -11.23 8.97 11.10
N ALA A 16 -10.20 9.80 11.23
CA ALA A 16 -10.35 11.25 11.31
C ALA A 16 -11.01 11.82 10.05
N GLY A 17 -10.60 11.37 8.86
CA GLY A 17 -11.22 11.75 7.59
C GLY A 17 -12.68 11.33 7.50
N LEU A 18 -13.01 10.11 7.94
CA LEU A 18 -14.39 9.60 8.02
C LEU A 18 -15.25 10.44 8.98
N PHE A 19 -14.67 10.90 10.10
CA PHE A 19 -15.39 11.72 11.08
C PHE A 19 -15.58 13.17 10.63
N ILE A 20 -14.54 13.79 10.07
CA ILE A 20 -14.56 15.20 9.64
C ILE A 20 -15.47 15.38 8.42
N LEU A 21 -15.32 14.53 7.42
CA LEU A 21 -16.04 14.67 6.14
C LEU A 21 -17.36 13.88 6.13
N GLY A 22 -17.43 12.79 6.90
CA GLY A 22 -18.51 11.82 6.87
C GLY A 22 -18.22 10.64 5.92
N PRO A 23 -18.59 9.40 6.29
CA PRO A 23 -18.33 8.21 5.49
C PRO A 23 -19.02 8.21 4.13
N GLU A 24 -20.17 8.87 4.01
CA GLU A 24 -20.91 8.97 2.75
C GLU A 24 -20.27 9.95 1.76
N ARG A 25 -19.50 10.94 2.25
CA ARG A 25 -18.96 12.02 1.41
C ARG A 25 -17.54 11.76 0.92
N LEU A 26 -16.76 10.94 1.62
CA LEU A 26 -15.44 10.51 1.17
C LEU A 26 -15.42 9.84 -0.21
N PRO A 27 -16.28 8.87 -0.54
CA PRO A 27 -16.26 8.24 -1.87
C PRO A 27 -16.58 9.25 -2.98
N ASP A 28 -17.52 10.15 -2.75
CA ASP A 28 -17.86 11.22 -3.69
C ASP A 28 -16.70 12.20 -3.89
N ALA A 29 -16.02 12.59 -2.81
CA ALA A 29 -14.84 13.46 -2.86
C ALA A 29 -13.68 12.79 -3.62
N ALA A 30 -13.40 11.53 -3.34
CA ALA A 30 -12.39 10.75 -4.05
C ALA A 30 -12.73 10.62 -5.55
N ALA A 31 -13.99 10.35 -5.88
CA ALA A 31 -14.46 10.30 -7.26
C ALA A 31 -14.36 11.66 -7.97
N TRP A 32 -14.62 12.76 -7.27
CA TRP A 32 -14.43 14.11 -7.79
C TRP A 32 -12.96 14.38 -8.08
N VAL A 33 -12.06 14.15 -7.11
CA VAL A 33 -10.61 14.32 -7.29
C VAL A 33 -10.10 13.47 -8.46
N GLY A 34 -10.52 12.20 -8.55
CA GLY A 34 -10.12 11.30 -9.64
C GLY A 34 -10.56 11.81 -11.01
N ARG A 35 -11.78 12.33 -11.12
CA ARG A 35 -12.29 12.95 -12.36
C ARG A 35 -11.51 14.22 -12.71
N THR A 36 -11.25 15.08 -11.74
CA THR A 36 -10.48 16.32 -11.92
C THR A 36 -9.05 16.03 -12.38
N ILE A 37 -8.37 15.07 -11.76
CA ILE A 37 -7.02 14.66 -12.16
C ILE A 37 -7.01 14.16 -13.60
N ARG A 38 -8.02 13.36 -13.99
CA ARG A 38 -8.12 12.87 -15.37
C ARG A 38 -8.31 14.01 -16.36
N GLN A 39 -9.20 14.95 -16.07
CA GLN A 39 -9.42 16.13 -16.91
C GLN A 39 -8.14 16.94 -17.04
N VAL A 40 -7.47 17.26 -15.93
CA VAL A 40 -6.19 17.99 -15.93
C VAL A 40 -5.14 17.26 -16.79
N ARG A 41 -5.04 15.93 -16.68
CA ARG A 41 -4.13 15.13 -17.52
C ARG A 41 -4.45 15.27 -19.00
N ASP A 42 -5.73 15.19 -19.35
CA ASP A 42 -6.18 15.24 -20.74
C ASP A 42 -5.91 16.63 -21.34
N TYR A 43 -6.18 17.71 -20.60
CA TYR A 43 -5.82 19.08 -20.96
C TYR A 43 -4.30 19.26 -21.10
N ALA A 44 -3.52 18.80 -20.14
CA ALA A 44 -2.06 18.90 -20.18
C ALA A 44 -1.46 18.13 -21.36
N THR A 45 -2.05 16.99 -21.72
CA THR A 45 -1.62 16.20 -22.89
C THR A 45 -1.96 16.92 -24.19
N GLY A 46 -3.15 17.51 -24.30
CA GLY A 46 -3.55 18.31 -25.46
C GLY A 46 -2.65 19.53 -25.67
N ALA A 47 -2.39 20.31 -24.61
CA ALA A 47 -1.50 21.46 -24.65
C ALA A 47 -0.05 21.06 -25.01
N ARG A 48 0.44 19.93 -24.46
CA ARG A 48 1.75 19.35 -24.81
C ARG A 48 1.84 19.02 -26.30
N GLU A 49 0.79 18.45 -26.90
CA GLU A 49 0.77 18.11 -28.32
C GLU A 49 0.74 19.37 -29.21
N GLN A 50 0.00 20.40 -28.82
CA GLN A 50 -0.02 21.70 -29.51
C GLN A 50 1.36 22.37 -29.47
N LEU A 51 1.99 22.43 -28.28
CA LEU A 51 3.34 22.99 -28.13
C LEU A 51 4.39 22.21 -28.93
N LYS A 52 4.26 20.87 -29.00
CA LYS A 52 5.14 20.03 -29.81
C LYS A 52 4.96 20.29 -31.31
N GLN A 53 3.75 20.59 -31.77
CA GLN A 53 3.46 20.93 -33.16
C GLN A 53 3.98 22.33 -33.53
N GLU A 54 3.94 23.28 -32.60
CA GLU A 54 4.32 24.68 -32.86
C GLU A 54 5.80 25.00 -32.62
N MET A 55 6.48 24.36 -31.66
CA MET A 55 7.83 24.76 -31.22
C MET A 55 8.97 23.84 -31.68
N GLY A 56 8.69 22.73 -32.35
CA GLY A 56 9.73 21.85 -32.90
C GLY A 56 10.80 21.42 -31.85
N PRO A 57 12.11 21.48 -32.17
CA PRO A 57 13.20 20.87 -31.38
C PRO A 57 13.37 21.40 -29.94
N GLU A 58 12.74 22.52 -29.55
CA GLU A 58 12.73 23.00 -28.16
C GLU A 58 11.95 22.05 -27.22
N PHE A 59 11.04 21.25 -27.76
CA PHE A 59 10.30 20.24 -27.00
C PHE A 59 11.19 19.12 -26.45
N GLU A 60 12.30 18.79 -27.11
CA GLU A 60 13.22 17.75 -26.62
C GLU A 60 13.88 18.11 -25.29
N GLN A 61 14.08 19.40 -25.03
CA GLN A 61 14.67 19.88 -23.78
C GLN A 61 13.73 19.68 -22.59
N LEU A 62 12.41 19.74 -22.83
CA LEU A 62 11.38 19.45 -21.82
C LEU A 62 11.17 17.95 -21.62
N ARG A 63 11.50 17.14 -22.62
CA ARG A 63 11.27 15.68 -22.58
C ARG A 63 12.06 14.99 -21.48
N LYS A 64 13.34 15.34 -21.28
CA LYS A 64 14.20 14.81 -20.20
C LYS A 64 13.58 15.01 -18.80
N PRO A 65 13.28 16.25 -18.35
CA PRO A 65 12.68 16.45 -17.04
C PRO A 65 11.29 15.79 -16.91
N LEU A 66 10.51 15.72 -17.99
CA LEU A 66 9.23 15.00 -17.99
C LEU A 66 9.39 13.48 -17.80
N GLU A 67 10.47 12.90 -18.32
CA GLU A 67 10.81 11.47 -18.13
C GLU A 67 11.28 11.22 -16.69
N ASP A 68 12.14 12.08 -16.13
CA ASP A 68 12.60 11.99 -14.74
C ASP A 68 11.43 12.06 -13.74
N LEU A 69 10.47 12.97 -13.95
CA LEU A 69 9.25 13.04 -13.11
C LEU A 69 8.38 11.77 -13.24
N LYS A 70 8.36 11.16 -14.43
CA LYS A 70 7.61 9.93 -14.67
C LYS A 70 8.25 8.76 -13.93
N GLU A 71 9.58 8.69 -13.92
CA GLU A 71 10.35 7.68 -13.19
C GLU A 71 10.11 7.79 -11.69
N LEU A 72 10.13 9.00 -11.13
CA LEU A 72 9.84 9.23 -9.71
C LEU A 72 8.42 8.81 -9.31
N ARG A 73 7.44 9.02 -10.20
CA ARG A 73 6.04 8.61 -9.98
C ARG A 73 5.80 7.10 -10.12
N ASN A 74 6.68 6.36 -10.80
CA ASN A 74 6.56 4.91 -10.97
C ASN A 74 6.88 4.12 -9.69
N PHE A 75 7.27 4.80 -8.60
CA PHE A 75 7.10 4.26 -7.25
C PHE A 75 5.62 4.00 -7.00
N ASP A 76 5.16 2.79 -7.35
CA ASP A 76 3.75 2.42 -7.37
C ASP A 76 3.17 2.42 -5.95
N PRO A 77 2.38 3.45 -5.59
CA PRO A 77 1.84 3.56 -4.23
C PRO A 77 0.86 2.45 -3.93
N LYS A 78 0.24 1.83 -4.95
CA LYS A 78 -0.63 0.67 -4.74
C LYS A 78 0.18 -0.52 -4.25
N ARG A 79 1.37 -0.74 -4.80
CA ARG A 79 2.28 -1.77 -4.30
C ARG A 79 2.74 -1.50 -2.88
N ALA A 80 3.00 -0.24 -2.52
CA ALA A 80 3.34 0.11 -1.15
C ALA A 80 2.16 -0.21 -0.20
N VAL A 81 0.95 0.28 -0.50
CA VAL A 81 -0.24 0.01 0.33
C VAL A 81 -0.55 -1.48 0.43
N THR A 82 -0.48 -2.23 -0.68
CA THR A 82 -0.70 -3.68 -0.67
C THR A 82 0.36 -4.42 0.13
N LYS A 83 1.65 -4.12 -0.05
CA LYS A 83 2.71 -4.73 0.75
C LYS A 83 2.49 -4.48 2.23
N HIS A 84 2.18 -3.25 2.58
CA HIS A 84 1.98 -2.93 3.97
C HIS A 84 0.68 -3.64 4.49
N LEU A 85 -0.42 -3.76 3.71
CA LEU A 85 -1.76 -4.17 4.22
C LEU A 85 -1.90 -5.69 4.32
N PHE A 86 -1.20 -6.40 3.43
CA PHE A 86 -1.29 -7.86 3.31
C PHE A 86 -0.10 -8.59 3.95
N ASP A 87 0.99 -7.89 4.25
CA ASP A 87 2.24 -8.49 4.76
C ASP A 87 2.47 -8.20 6.26
N ASP A 88 1.44 -7.73 6.99
CA ASP A 88 1.51 -7.49 8.44
C ASP A 88 0.64 -8.49 9.25
N PRO A 89 1.20 -9.67 9.59
CA PRO A 89 0.75 -10.46 10.72
C PRO A 89 1.80 -10.47 11.84
N GLU A 90 2.28 -9.31 12.31
CA GLU A 90 2.99 -9.24 13.59
C GLU A 90 1.98 -8.87 14.69
N PRO A 91 1.54 -9.83 15.53
CA PRO A 91 0.67 -9.53 16.65
C PRO A 91 1.48 -8.75 17.69
N SER A 92 1.43 -7.43 17.61
CA SER A 92 1.79 -6.55 18.72
C SER A 92 0.80 -6.80 19.87
N LYS A 93 1.15 -7.74 20.75
CA LYS A 93 0.40 -8.01 21.99
C LYS A 93 0.50 -6.77 22.89
N PRO A 94 -0.61 -6.12 23.29
CA PRO A 94 -0.54 -4.86 24.05
C PRO A 94 -0.15 -5.00 25.51
N ASN A 95 0.05 -6.22 26.03
CA ASN A 95 0.22 -6.43 27.46
C ASN A 95 1.37 -7.41 27.68
N GLY A 96 2.41 -6.97 28.40
CA GLY A 96 3.68 -7.67 28.68
C GLY A 96 3.57 -8.98 29.48
N TYR A 97 2.61 -9.83 29.14
CA TYR A 97 2.54 -11.21 29.57
C TYR A 97 3.47 -12.05 28.68
N PRO A 98 4.34 -12.89 29.27
CA PRO A 98 5.04 -13.89 28.48
C PRO A 98 3.99 -14.80 27.82
N ALA A 99 4.16 -15.04 26.52
CA ALA A 99 3.31 -15.98 25.81
C ALA A 99 3.42 -17.35 26.50
N PRO A 100 2.31 -18.10 26.69
CA PRO A 100 2.40 -19.48 27.13
C PRO A 100 3.32 -20.25 26.17
N PRO A 101 4.15 -21.18 26.66
CA PRO A 101 5.03 -21.95 25.79
C PRO A 101 4.18 -22.67 24.75
N THR A 102 4.37 -22.31 23.48
CA THR A 102 3.73 -22.98 22.36
C THR A 102 4.13 -24.45 22.42
N PRO A 103 3.19 -25.41 22.45
CA PRO A 103 3.53 -26.81 22.30
C PRO A 103 4.37 -26.98 21.03
N PRO A 104 5.41 -27.84 21.02
CA PRO A 104 6.12 -28.15 19.79
C PRO A 104 5.10 -28.56 18.74
N ALA A 105 5.08 -27.86 17.60
CA ALA A 105 4.19 -28.23 16.50
C ALA A 105 4.49 -29.69 16.13
N GLU A 106 3.53 -30.58 16.38
CA GLU A 106 3.62 -31.99 16.02
C GLU A 106 3.78 -32.06 14.50
N ARG A 107 5.01 -32.31 14.07
CA ARG A 107 5.27 -32.53 12.66
C ARG A 107 4.61 -33.85 12.27
N PRO A 108 3.90 -33.90 11.13
CA PRO A 108 3.34 -35.16 10.65
C PRO A 108 4.46 -36.19 10.50
N LEU A 109 4.24 -37.39 11.04
CA LEU A 109 5.22 -38.48 11.05
C LEU A 109 5.63 -38.83 9.62
N ASN A 110 6.93 -39.06 9.39
CA ASN A 110 7.40 -39.49 8.09
C ASN A 110 7.00 -40.96 7.83
N PRO A 111 6.81 -41.38 6.56
CA PRO A 111 6.48 -42.77 6.25
C PRO A 111 7.53 -43.75 6.79
N GLY A 112 7.12 -44.63 7.71
CA GLY A 112 7.99 -45.60 8.38
C GLY A 112 8.44 -45.20 9.79
N GLU A 113 8.12 -43.99 10.24
CA GLU A 113 8.38 -43.54 11.61
C GLU A 113 7.31 -44.08 12.56
N ARG A 114 7.72 -44.77 13.62
CA ARG A 114 6.79 -45.26 14.64
C ARG A 114 6.43 -44.11 15.57
N ALA A 115 5.13 -43.95 15.82
CA ALA A 115 4.64 -42.93 16.74
C ALA A 115 5.29 -43.10 18.13
N PRO A 116 5.61 -42.01 18.84
CA PRO A 116 6.09 -42.06 20.22
C PRO A 116 5.11 -42.84 21.10
N TYR A 117 5.63 -43.67 21.99
CA TYR A 117 4.81 -44.44 22.93
C TYR A 117 4.24 -43.50 24.01
N ASP A 118 2.92 -43.44 24.11
CA ASP A 118 2.21 -42.67 25.12
C ASP A 118 1.87 -43.56 26.34
N PRO A 119 2.50 -43.35 27.50
CA PRO A 119 2.25 -44.15 28.70
C PRO A 119 0.90 -43.84 29.38
N ASP A 120 0.22 -42.75 29.03
CA ASP A 120 -1.06 -42.34 29.64
C ASP A 120 -2.29 -42.91 28.91
N ALA A 121 -2.11 -43.66 27.81
CA ALA A 121 -3.18 -44.37 27.12
C ALA A 121 -3.49 -45.71 27.81
N THR A 122 -4.50 -45.74 28.69
CA THR A 122 -5.14 -46.94 29.29
C THR A 122 -6.63 -46.97 28.98
#